data_AF-A0A542MBY0-F1
#
_entry.id   AF-A0A542MBY0-F1
#
_cell.length_a   1.000
_cell.length_b   1.000
_cell.length_c   1.000
_cell.angle_alpha   90.00
_cell.angle_beta   90.00
_cell.angle_gamma   90.00
#
_symmetry.space_group_name_H-M   'P 1'
#
loop_
_entity.id
_entity.type
_entity.pdbx_description
1 polymer ?
#
loop_
_entity_poly.entity_id
_entity_poly.type
_entity_poly.pdbx_seq_one_letter_code
_entity_poly.pdbx_strand_id
1 'polypeptide(L)'
;MFKKVLALACTALFSLNASAGYIQYNFTGPISGYVVQHDDNQSIADYRLTVPIAGTPTNYTFGFNVQPLGAEGVDTITSEWTYFRDGGPTSFTVFDNFGSDRYANFSFDITRAADGTYSYFTEYSARILFQTGNGLQFLPFSGSLTGTVSAGTIAPSYASTLDSLGGYAEFVPRIVPTYIAAAEVPEPASLALLALGGLGAAAAARRKRA
;
A
#
# COMPACT_ATOMS: atom_id res chain seq x y z
N MET A 1 16.69 6.16 -39.47
CA MET A 1 15.70 5.72 -38.45
C MET A 1 16.29 5.61 -37.04
N PHE A 2 17.55 5.21 -36.88
CA PHE A 2 18.24 5.08 -35.59
C PHE A 2 18.19 6.35 -34.68
N LYS A 3 18.35 7.55 -35.27
CA LYS A 3 18.31 8.82 -34.53
C LYS A 3 16.95 9.13 -33.87
N LYS A 4 15.84 8.63 -34.45
CA LYS A 4 14.49 8.83 -33.89
C LYS A 4 14.21 7.88 -32.72
N VAL A 5 14.77 6.67 -32.77
CA VAL A 5 14.69 5.68 -31.68
C VAL A 5 15.55 6.12 -30.50
N LEU A 6 16.74 6.66 -30.76
CA LEU A 6 17.62 7.21 -29.71
C LEU A 6 16.99 8.42 -29.00
N ALA A 7 16.35 9.32 -29.76
CA ALA A 7 15.62 10.44 -29.17
C ALA A 7 14.48 9.95 -28.26
N LEU A 8 13.67 8.97 -28.71
CA LEU A 8 12.58 8.39 -27.91
C LEU A 8 13.10 7.68 -26.64
N ALA A 9 14.24 6.98 -26.74
CA ALA A 9 14.90 6.34 -25.60
C ALA A 9 15.44 7.37 -24.60
N CYS A 10 16.02 8.49 -25.08
CA CYS A 10 16.46 9.57 -24.22
C CYS A 10 15.27 10.30 -23.56
N THR A 11 14.18 10.58 -24.25
CA THR A 11 13.00 11.20 -23.61
C THR A 11 12.36 10.27 -22.58
N ALA A 12 12.36 8.94 -22.82
CA ALA A 12 11.92 7.95 -21.84
C ALA A 12 12.85 7.86 -20.62
N LEU A 13 14.16 8.03 -20.80
CA LEU A 13 15.15 8.06 -19.72
C LEU A 13 15.12 9.36 -18.91
N PHE A 14 14.84 10.51 -19.55
CA PHE A 14 14.75 11.81 -18.87
C PHE A 14 13.34 12.13 -18.33
N SER A 15 12.30 11.38 -18.73
CA SER A 15 10.98 11.43 -18.06
C SER A 15 10.94 10.65 -16.75
N LEU A 16 11.97 9.83 -16.47
CA LEU A 16 12.19 9.21 -15.17
C LEU A 16 12.94 10.18 -14.25
N ASN A 17 12.39 11.38 -14.04
CA ASN A 17 12.55 12.01 -12.72
C ASN A 17 11.66 11.24 -11.74
N ALA A 18 11.99 9.96 -11.57
CA ALA A 18 11.64 9.25 -10.35
C ALA A 18 12.29 10.07 -9.25
N SER A 19 11.50 10.52 -8.28
CA SER A 19 12.03 10.87 -6.97
C SER A 19 12.70 9.60 -6.45
N ALA A 20 13.97 9.40 -6.81
CA ALA A 20 14.69 8.15 -6.67
C ALA A 20 14.70 7.76 -5.19
N GLY A 21 14.02 6.68 -4.84
CA GLY A 21 13.95 6.22 -3.46
C GLY A 21 12.53 5.97 -2.95
N TYR A 22 11.48 6.58 -3.52
CA TYR A 22 10.12 6.48 -2.97
C TYR A 22 8.98 6.39 -3.99
N ILE A 23 7.95 5.64 -3.61
CA ILE A 23 6.66 5.55 -4.30
C ILE A 23 5.56 5.87 -3.29
N GLN A 24 4.61 6.74 -3.68
CA GLN A 24 3.41 6.99 -2.88
C GLN A 24 2.26 6.11 -3.39
N TYR A 25 1.56 5.44 -2.48
CA TYR A 25 0.38 4.65 -2.75
C TYR A 25 -0.85 5.30 -2.11
N ASN A 26 -1.79 5.74 -2.94
CA ASN A 26 -2.99 6.45 -2.53
C ASN A 26 -4.17 5.48 -2.35
N PHE A 27 -4.81 5.53 -1.19
CA PHE A 27 -5.98 4.73 -0.86
C PHE A 27 -7.25 5.46 -1.29
N THR A 28 -8.13 4.74 -1.97
CA THR A 28 -9.44 5.23 -2.43
C THR A 28 -10.54 4.26 -2.01
N GLY A 29 -11.70 4.80 -1.63
CA GLY A 29 -12.85 4.05 -1.15
C GLY A 29 -13.24 4.51 0.26
N PRO A 30 -13.62 3.61 1.18
CA PRO A 30 -13.94 3.98 2.56
C PRO A 30 -12.72 4.50 3.33
N ILE A 31 -11.52 3.97 3.05
CA ILE A 31 -10.25 4.49 3.57
C ILE A 31 -9.71 5.52 2.58
N SER A 32 -9.26 6.66 3.09
CA SER A 32 -8.59 7.71 2.32
C SER A 32 -7.21 8.03 2.88
N GLY A 33 -6.35 8.62 2.05
CA GLY A 33 -4.99 8.98 2.42
C GLY A 33 -3.94 8.22 1.62
N TYR A 34 -2.74 8.07 2.17
CA TYR A 34 -1.61 7.49 1.46
C TYR A 34 -0.63 6.73 2.36
N VAL A 35 0.20 5.92 1.72
CA VAL A 35 1.42 5.32 2.26
C VAL A 35 2.57 5.70 1.35
N VAL A 36 3.72 6.06 1.90
CA VAL A 36 4.96 6.23 1.16
C VAL A 36 5.84 5.03 1.44
N GLN A 37 6.38 4.46 0.37
CA GLN A 37 7.17 3.24 0.40
C GLN A 37 8.51 3.49 -0.28
N HIS A 38 9.57 2.87 0.23
CA HIS A 38 10.86 2.83 -0.42
C HIS A 38 10.84 1.97 -1.70
N ASP A 39 11.40 2.46 -2.80
CA ASP A 39 11.42 1.74 -4.08
C ASP A 39 12.44 0.58 -4.12
N ASP A 40 13.48 0.63 -3.29
CA ASP A 40 14.60 -0.33 -3.26
C ASP A 40 14.30 -1.59 -2.44
N ASN A 41 13.57 -1.45 -1.34
CA ASN A 41 13.35 -2.52 -0.36
C ASN A 41 11.88 -2.66 0.07
N GLN A 42 10.97 -1.86 -0.47
CA GLN A 42 9.53 -1.87 -0.21
C GLN A 42 9.11 -1.54 1.23
N SER A 43 10.02 -1.14 2.12
CA SER A 43 9.64 -0.71 3.48
C SER A 43 8.81 0.57 3.48
N ILE A 44 7.89 0.69 4.42
CA ILE A 44 7.08 1.89 4.57
C ILE A 44 7.91 3.00 5.19
N ALA A 45 7.98 4.13 4.49
CA ALA A 45 8.67 5.35 4.92
C ALA A 45 7.74 6.33 5.65
N ASP A 46 6.44 6.35 5.31
CA ASP A 46 5.40 7.16 5.95
C ASP A 46 4.01 6.59 5.67
N TYR A 47 3.03 6.91 6.51
CA TYR A 47 1.63 6.58 6.28
C TYR A 47 0.71 7.63 6.88
N ARG A 48 -0.36 7.99 6.17
CA ARG A 48 -1.38 8.90 6.65
C ARG A 48 -2.72 8.46 6.11
N LEU A 49 -3.48 7.73 6.92
CA LEU A 49 -4.75 7.13 6.51
C LEU A 49 -5.88 7.60 7.41
N THR A 50 -7.05 7.81 6.83
CA THR A 50 -8.30 8.01 7.56
C THR A 50 -9.16 6.77 7.40
N VAL A 51 -9.39 6.06 8.51
CA VAL A 51 -10.16 4.81 8.55
C VAL A 51 -11.51 5.05 9.24
N PRO A 52 -12.65 4.82 8.56
CA PRO A 52 -13.95 4.92 9.22
C PRO A 52 -14.19 3.68 10.10
N ILE A 53 -14.63 3.90 11.34
CA ILE A 53 -15.06 2.82 12.25
C ILE A 53 -16.57 2.74 12.25
N ALA A 54 -17.10 1.59 11.84
CA ALA A 54 -18.54 1.37 11.77
C ALA A 54 -19.14 1.26 13.18
N GLY A 55 -20.37 1.76 13.33
CA GLY A 55 -21.12 1.66 14.59
C GLY A 55 -20.72 2.66 15.67
N THR A 56 -19.75 3.55 15.41
CA THR A 56 -19.49 4.67 16.33
C THR A 56 -20.72 5.59 16.40
N PRO A 57 -21.08 6.13 17.58
CA PRO A 57 -22.27 6.97 17.72
C PRO A 57 -22.20 8.18 16.75
N THR A 58 -23.31 8.46 16.06
CA THR A 58 -23.41 9.43 14.95
C THR A 58 -23.00 10.86 15.28
N ASN A 59 -23.01 11.22 16.56
CA ASN A 59 -22.57 12.54 17.04
C ASN A 59 -21.03 12.68 17.05
N TYR A 60 -20.31 11.60 16.79
CA TYR A 60 -18.88 11.59 16.67
C TYR A 60 -18.50 11.11 15.27
N THR A 61 -18.11 12.03 14.39
CA THR A 61 -17.52 11.70 13.09
C THR A 61 -16.06 11.28 13.33
N PHE A 62 -15.85 10.11 13.95
CA PHE A 62 -14.51 9.56 14.16
C PHE A 62 -14.03 8.89 12.87
N GLY A 63 -13.32 9.66 12.05
CA GLY A 63 -12.29 9.07 11.19
C GLY A 63 -11.08 8.76 12.06
N PHE A 64 -10.65 7.50 12.11
CA PHE A 64 -9.38 7.13 12.72
C PHE A 64 -8.27 7.61 11.81
N ASN A 65 -7.60 8.68 12.22
CA ASN A 65 -6.35 9.09 11.60
C ASN A 65 -5.26 8.15 12.09
N VAL A 66 -4.80 7.29 11.20
CA VAL A 66 -3.72 6.34 11.39
C VAL A 66 -2.48 6.98 10.74
N GLN A 67 -1.59 7.50 11.56
CA GLN A 67 -0.37 8.20 11.11
C GLN A 67 0.75 8.07 12.15
N PRO A 68 2.04 8.16 11.81
CA PRO A 68 3.12 8.09 12.80
C PRO A 68 2.94 9.12 13.91
N LEU A 69 2.92 8.65 15.17
CA LEU A 69 2.79 9.49 16.36
C LEU A 69 3.73 8.99 17.45
N GLY A 70 4.53 9.90 18.02
CA GLY A 70 5.51 9.61 19.08
C GLY A 70 5.09 10.06 20.49
N ALA A 71 3.79 10.29 20.72
CA ALA A 71 3.27 10.84 21.97
C ALA A 71 2.51 9.79 22.81
N GLU A 72 1.72 10.23 23.80
CA GLU A 72 0.73 9.41 24.52
C GLU A 72 -0.37 8.96 23.55
N GLY A 73 0.00 8.01 22.69
CA GLY A 73 -0.68 7.75 21.43
C GLY A 73 0.31 7.29 20.40
N VAL A 74 0.54 5.98 20.39
CA VAL A 74 1.45 5.34 19.47
C VAL A 74 0.62 4.64 18.41
N ASP A 75 0.54 5.27 17.24
CA ASP A 75 0.25 4.60 15.99
C ASP A 75 1.60 4.07 15.49
N THR A 76 1.75 2.76 15.38
CA THR A 76 3.00 2.14 14.94
C THR A 76 2.74 0.96 14.04
N ILE A 77 3.49 0.90 12.95
CA ILE A 77 3.55 -0.28 12.10
C ILE A 77 4.18 -1.42 12.89
N THR A 78 3.46 -2.52 13.03
CA THR A 78 3.90 -3.69 13.80
C THR A 78 4.39 -4.83 12.92
N SER A 79 3.99 -4.86 11.66
CA SER A 79 4.49 -5.83 10.67
C SER A 79 4.27 -5.33 9.24
N GLU A 80 5.10 -5.82 8.32
CA GLU A 80 5.03 -5.54 6.90
C GLU A 80 5.26 -6.83 6.08
N TRP A 81 4.48 -7.02 5.04
CA TRP A 81 4.60 -8.14 4.10
C TRP A 81 4.24 -7.72 2.68
N THR A 82 4.62 -8.53 1.70
CA THR A 82 4.33 -8.25 0.30
C THR A 82 4.06 -9.54 -0.48
N TYR A 83 3.14 -9.44 -1.45
CA TYR A 83 2.93 -10.48 -2.46
C TYR A 83 3.73 -10.21 -3.74
N PHE A 84 4.40 -9.06 -3.81
CA PHE A 84 5.03 -8.54 -5.02
C PHE A 84 6.55 -8.65 -4.93
N ARG A 85 7.17 -9.35 -5.88
CA ARG A 85 8.64 -9.48 -5.91
C ARG A 85 9.32 -8.18 -6.32
N ASP A 86 8.81 -7.57 -7.38
CA ASP A 86 9.39 -6.37 -7.98
C ASP A 86 8.28 -5.34 -8.22
N GLY A 87 8.17 -4.39 -7.30
CA GLY A 87 7.21 -3.28 -7.38
C GLY A 87 5.78 -3.64 -6.97
N GLY A 88 5.10 -2.71 -6.32
CA GLY A 88 3.78 -2.93 -5.75
C GLY A 88 3.73 -2.45 -4.30
N PRO A 89 2.54 -2.18 -3.79
CA PRO A 89 2.36 -1.70 -2.43
C PRO A 89 2.57 -2.81 -1.40
N THR A 90 3.27 -2.47 -0.34
CA THR A 90 3.44 -3.30 0.85
C THR A 90 2.15 -3.36 1.67
N SER A 91 1.80 -4.57 2.10
CA SER A 91 0.77 -4.82 3.11
C SER A 91 1.36 -4.68 4.51
N PHE A 92 0.56 -4.26 5.49
CA PHE A 92 1.08 -3.92 6.80
C PHE A 92 0.01 -3.94 7.90
N THR A 93 0.45 -4.06 9.15
CA THR A 93 -0.40 -3.86 10.32
C THR A 93 -0.02 -2.61 11.08
N VAL A 94 -1.01 -1.88 11.57
CA VAL A 94 -0.82 -0.75 12.48
C VAL A 94 -1.52 -1.04 13.79
N PHE A 95 -0.79 -0.85 14.89
CA PHE A 95 -1.35 -0.79 16.24
C PHE A 95 -1.43 0.66 16.69
N ASP A 96 -2.57 1.02 17.29
CA ASP A 96 -2.84 2.30 17.92
C ASP A 96 -3.08 2.09 19.42
N ASN A 97 -2.47 2.96 20.24
CA ASN A 97 -2.75 3.08 21.66
C ASN A 97 -2.76 4.56 22.09
N PHE A 98 -3.80 5.31 21.73
CA PHE A 98 -4.00 6.71 22.11
C PHE A 98 -4.33 6.86 23.59
N GLY A 99 -3.31 7.17 24.41
CA GLY A 99 -3.46 7.55 25.82
C GLY A 99 -4.21 6.53 26.68
N SER A 100 -4.25 5.25 26.27
CA SER A 100 -5.16 4.23 26.82
C SER A 100 -6.66 4.48 26.65
N ASP A 101 -7.07 5.59 26.03
CA ASP A 101 -8.47 5.89 25.69
C ASP A 101 -8.90 5.20 24.39
N ARG A 102 -7.94 4.79 23.57
CA ARG A 102 -8.15 4.13 22.29
C ARG A 102 -7.14 3.00 22.12
N TYR A 103 -7.63 1.84 21.73
CA TYR A 103 -6.80 0.72 21.28
C TYR A 103 -7.34 0.25 19.96
N ALA A 104 -6.53 0.25 18.90
CA ALA A 104 -6.95 -0.30 17.63
C ALA A 104 -5.85 -1.11 16.95
N ASN A 105 -6.25 -2.14 16.23
CA ASN A 105 -5.40 -2.87 15.32
C ASN A 105 -6.04 -2.78 13.94
N PHE A 106 -5.23 -2.44 12.95
CA PHE A 106 -5.59 -2.42 11.54
C PHE A 106 -4.65 -3.35 10.79
N SER A 107 -5.18 -4.21 9.94
CA SER A 107 -4.41 -5.04 9.02
C SER A 107 -4.80 -4.66 7.60
N PHE A 108 -3.85 -4.14 6.83
CA PHE A 108 -4.05 -3.71 5.45
C PHE A 108 -3.42 -4.76 4.53
N ASP A 109 -4.26 -5.60 3.92
CA ASP A 109 -3.82 -6.61 2.98
C ASP A 109 -4.06 -6.13 1.54
N ILE A 110 -2.99 -5.93 0.78
CA ILE A 110 -3.05 -5.35 -0.56
C ILE A 110 -2.71 -6.41 -1.59
N THR A 111 -3.58 -6.56 -2.57
CA THR A 111 -3.48 -7.55 -3.66
C THR A 111 -3.59 -6.86 -5.00
N ARG A 112 -3.21 -7.55 -6.09
CA ARG A 112 -3.38 -7.06 -7.46
C ARG A 112 -4.40 -7.93 -8.18
N ALA A 113 -5.44 -7.30 -8.71
CA ALA A 113 -6.43 -7.96 -9.55
C ALA A 113 -5.87 -8.26 -10.95
N ALA A 114 -6.56 -9.11 -11.72
CA ALA A 114 -6.11 -9.55 -13.05
C ALA A 114 -6.02 -8.42 -14.09
N ASP A 115 -6.69 -7.29 -13.85
CA ASP A 115 -6.63 -6.08 -14.67
C ASP A 115 -5.43 -5.17 -14.32
N GLY A 116 -4.61 -5.57 -13.33
CA GLY A 116 -3.47 -4.80 -12.84
C GLY A 116 -3.81 -3.79 -11.74
N THR A 117 -5.08 -3.65 -11.36
CA THR A 117 -5.50 -2.74 -10.29
C THR A 117 -5.08 -3.29 -8.93
N TYR A 118 -4.50 -2.45 -8.07
CA TYR A 118 -4.30 -2.83 -6.67
C TYR A 118 -5.56 -2.59 -5.85
N SER A 119 -5.92 -3.58 -5.04
CA SER A 119 -7.05 -3.54 -4.12
C SER A 119 -6.58 -3.83 -2.71
N TYR A 120 -7.17 -3.16 -1.72
CA TYR A 120 -6.94 -3.48 -0.32
C TYR A 120 -8.17 -4.17 0.29
N PHE A 121 -7.90 -5.07 1.23
CA PHE A 121 -8.83 -5.54 2.23
C PHE A 121 -8.25 -5.18 3.59
N THR A 122 -9.00 -4.41 4.37
CA THR A 122 -8.59 -4.00 5.71
C THR A 122 -9.50 -4.62 6.74
N GLU A 123 -8.94 -5.35 7.68
CA GLU A 123 -9.64 -5.74 8.91
C GLU A 123 -9.21 -4.83 10.05
N TYR A 124 -10.16 -4.47 10.90
CA TYR A 124 -9.85 -3.72 12.10
C TYR A 124 -10.60 -4.23 13.33
N SER A 125 -9.96 -4.06 14.47
CA SER A 125 -10.57 -4.21 15.79
C SER A 125 -10.16 -3.01 16.63
N ALA A 126 -11.13 -2.36 17.25
CA ALA A 126 -10.92 -1.18 18.08
C ALA A 126 -11.69 -1.27 19.40
N ARG A 127 -11.14 -0.67 20.45
CA ARG A 127 -11.78 -0.42 21.74
C ARG A 127 -11.58 1.05 22.08
N ILE A 128 -12.67 1.78 22.24
CA ILE A 128 -12.65 3.23 22.37
C ILE A 128 -13.41 3.62 23.63
N LEU A 129 -12.80 4.47 24.45
CA LEU A 129 -13.44 5.03 25.63
C LEU A 129 -14.47 6.09 25.21
N PHE A 130 -15.71 5.91 25.65
CA PHE A 130 -16.79 6.87 25.47
C PHE A 130 -17.37 7.27 26.82
N GLN A 131 -17.74 8.55 26.94
CA GLN A 131 -18.65 8.98 28.00
C GLN A 131 -20.08 8.54 27.63
N THR A 132 -20.66 7.68 28.46
CA THR A 132 -22.04 7.21 28.34
C THR A 132 -22.91 7.80 29.46
N GLY A 133 -24.22 7.55 29.42
CA GLY A 133 -25.12 7.89 30.53
C GLY A 133 -24.77 7.20 31.86
N ASN A 134 -23.99 6.12 31.81
CA ASN A 134 -23.55 5.34 32.98
C ASN A 134 -22.08 5.60 33.36
N GLY A 135 -21.45 6.64 32.80
CA GLY A 135 -20.03 6.95 33.00
C GLY A 135 -19.13 6.57 31.82
N LEU A 136 -17.82 6.58 32.04
CA LEU A 136 -16.81 6.22 31.04
C LEU A 136 -16.81 4.71 30.78
N GLN A 137 -16.97 4.30 29.52
CA GLN A 137 -17.01 2.90 29.12
C GLN A 137 -16.24 2.68 27.82
N PHE A 138 -15.44 1.61 27.77
CA PHE A 138 -14.86 1.12 26.52
C PHE A 138 -15.89 0.38 25.70
N LEU A 139 -16.14 0.85 24.49
CA LEU A 139 -16.99 0.18 23.51
C LEU A 139 -16.12 -0.53 22.46
N PRO A 140 -16.40 -1.81 22.15
CA PRO A 140 -15.69 -2.55 21.11
C PRO A 140 -16.29 -2.26 19.73
N PHE A 141 -15.42 -2.18 18.72
CA PHE A 141 -15.78 -2.07 17.32
C PHE A 141 -14.90 -3.01 16.50
N SER A 142 -15.45 -3.53 15.42
CA SER A 142 -14.70 -4.34 14.47
C SER A 142 -15.39 -4.30 13.13
N GLY A 143 -14.63 -4.47 12.07
CA GLY A 143 -15.19 -4.56 10.74
C GLY A 143 -14.12 -4.82 9.70
N SER A 144 -14.58 -4.88 8.47
CA SER A 144 -13.71 -4.94 7.31
C SER A 144 -14.10 -3.88 6.30
N LEU A 145 -13.11 -3.41 5.55
CA LEU A 145 -13.23 -2.39 4.53
C LEU A 145 -12.49 -2.85 3.28
N THR A 146 -13.03 -2.52 2.11
CA THR A 146 -12.37 -2.79 0.83
C THR A 146 -12.33 -1.53 -0.01
N GLY A 147 -11.30 -1.42 -0.82
CA GLY A 147 -11.15 -0.34 -1.78
C GLY A 147 -9.96 -0.57 -2.68
N THR A 148 -9.48 0.49 -3.30
CA THR A 148 -8.38 0.44 -4.26
C THR A 148 -7.18 1.23 -3.78
N VAL A 149 -6.01 0.81 -4.27
CA VAL A 149 -4.74 1.48 -4.07
C VAL A 149 -4.20 1.86 -5.45
N SER A 150 -3.67 3.06 -5.58
CA SER A 150 -3.05 3.51 -6.83
C SER A 150 -1.68 4.11 -6.57
N ALA A 151 -0.71 3.76 -7.41
CA ALA A 151 0.59 4.43 -7.39
C ALA A 151 0.42 5.89 -7.81
N GLY A 152 1.01 6.79 -7.05
CA GLY A 152 1.10 8.21 -7.33
C GLY A 152 2.55 8.68 -7.32
N THR A 153 2.73 9.98 -7.50
CA THR A 153 4.04 10.63 -7.39
C THR A 153 4.17 11.29 -6.02
N ILE A 154 5.35 11.17 -5.43
CA ILE A 154 5.71 11.91 -4.23
C ILE A 154 6.21 13.31 -4.64
N ALA A 155 5.86 14.33 -3.85
CA ALA A 155 6.42 15.67 -4.06
C ALA A 155 7.93 15.67 -3.77
N PRO A 156 8.79 16.24 -4.63
CA PRO A 156 10.25 16.23 -4.42
C PRO A 156 10.69 16.87 -3.09
N SER A 157 10.00 17.93 -2.66
CA SER A 157 10.25 18.55 -1.35
C SER A 157 9.95 17.59 -0.20
N TYR A 158 8.96 16.71 -0.36
CA TYR A 158 8.60 15.74 0.67
C TYR A 158 9.60 14.59 0.74
N ALA A 159 10.03 14.07 -0.41
CA ALA A 159 11.12 13.10 -0.48
C ALA A 159 12.41 13.65 0.17
N SER A 160 12.77 14.91 -0.13
CA SER A 160 13.92 15.56 0.52
C SER A 160 13.78 15.66 2.05
N THR A 161 12.56 15.83 2.57
CA THR A 161 12.32 15.80 4.01
C THR A 161 12.56 14.41 4.58
N LEU A 162 12.03 13.35 3.94
CA LEU A 162 12.27 11.96 4.37
C LEU A 162 13.77 11.63 4.35
N ASP A 163 14.48 12.03 3.29
CA ASP A 163 15.93 11.83 3.20
C ASP A 163 16.68 12.52 4.34
N SER A 164 16.27 13.75 4.71
CA SER A 164 16.87 14.47 5.84
C SER A 164 16.62 13.82 7.20
N LEU A 165 15.58 12.98 7.30
CA LEU A 165 15.22 12.19 8.48
C LEU A 165 15.78 10.76 8.45
N GLY A 166 16.66 10.45 7.48
CA GLY A 166 17.28 9.13 7.35
C GLY A 166 16.41 8.11 6.60
N GLY A 167 15.46 8.58 5.80
CA GLY A 167 14.62 7.76 4.91
C GLY A 167 13.19 7.59 5.39
N TYR A 168 12.91 7.87 6.66
CA TYR A 168 11.65 7.56 7.31
C TYR A 168 11.06 8.81 7.96
N ALA A 169 9.73 8.94 7.94
CA ALA A 169 9.07 9.93 8.77
C ALA A 169 9.33 9.63 10.25
N GLU A 170 9.24 10.67 11.09
CA GLU A 170 9.46 10.53 12.52
C GLU A 170 8.52 9.44 13.10
N PHE A 171 9.06 8.58 13.96
CA PHE A 171 8.35 7.46 14.61
C PHE A 171 7.92 6.30 13.70
N VAL A 172 8.27 6.32 12.42
CA VAL A 172 8.11 5.14 11.55
C VAL A 172 9.25 4.15 11.82
N PRO A 173 8.96 2.92 12.25
CA PRO A 173 10.00 1.91 12.39
C PRO A 173 10.45 1.42 11.01
N ARG A 174 11.75 1.18 10.85
CA ARG A 174 12.26 0.51 9.66
C ARG A 174 11.96 -0.99 9.73
N ILE A 175 10.97 -1.44 8.97
CA ILE A 175 10.63 -2.86 8.80
C ILE A 175 10.75 -3.18 7.31
N VAL A 176 11.61 -4.14 6.95
CA VAL A 176 11.67 -4.61 5.56
C VAL A 176 10.58 -5.67 5.36
N PRO A 177 9.67 -5.52 4.38
CA PRO A 177 8.56 -6.44 4.19
C PRO A 177 9.05 -7.85 3.91
N THR A 178 8.41 -8.82 4.54
CA THR A 178 8.65 -10.23 4.20
C THR A 178 7.82 -10.62 3.00
N TYR A 179 8.45 -11.15 1.96
CA TYR A 179 7.75 -11.74 0.82
C TYR A 179 7.11 -13.07 1.24
N ILE A 180 5.78 -13.18 1.15
CA ILE A 180 5.04 -14.34 1.70
C ILE A 180 4.56 -15.35 0.64
N ALA A 181 4.17 -14.91 -0.57
CA ALA A 181 3.95 -15.75 -1.76
C ALA A 181 3.49 -14.87 -2.93
N ALA A 182 3.59 -15.36 -4.17
CA ALA A 182 2.92 -14.71 -5.28
C ALA A 182 1.43 -15.06 -5.21
N ALA A 183 0.59 -14.13 -4.76
CA ALA A 183 -0.87 -14.17 -4.96
C ALA A 183 -1.25 -13.45 -6.27
N GLU A 184 -0.37 -13.49 -7.26
CA GLU A 184 -0.54 -12.80 -8.54
C GLU A 184 -1.10 -13.77 -9.58
N VAL A 185 -2.24 -13.40 -10.18
CA VAL A 185 -2.61 -13.98 -11.48
C VAL A 185 -1.57 -13.50 -12.49
N PRO A 186 -0.92 -14.39 -13.27
CA PRO A 186 0.10 -13.99 -14.24
C PRO A 186 -0.44 -12.88 -15.15
N GLU A 187 0.35 -11.81 -15.33
CA GLU A 187 -0.11 -10.65 -16.08
C GLU A 187 -0.66 -11.05 -17.47
N PRO A 188 -1.69 -10.34 -17.98
CA PRO A 188 -2.30 -10.65 -19.28
C PRO A 188 -1.27 -10.73 -20.43
N ALA A 189 -0.21 -9.94 -20.36
CA ALA A 189 0.90 -9.97 -21.32
C ALA A 189 1.68 -11.28 -21.28
N SER A 190 1.95 -11.82 -20.09
CA SER A 190 2.62 -13.11 -19.88
C SER A 190 1.76 -14.27 -20.38
N LEU A 191 0.44 -14.21 -20.17
CA LEU A 191 -0.51 -15.17 -20.73
C LEU A 191 -0.59 -15.07 -22.26
N ALA A 192 -0.57 -13.86 -22.81
CA ALA A 192 -0.56 -13.64 -24.26
C ALA A 192 0.74 -14.16 -24.90
N LEU A 193 1.90 -13.93 -24.27
CA LEU A 193 3.18 -14.48 -24.71
C LEU A 193 3.23 -16.00 -24.64
N LEU A 194 2.68 -16.60 -23.59
CA LEU A 194 2.54 -18.05 -23.46
C LEU A 194 1.64 -18.62 -24.56
N ALA A 195 0.50 -17.98 -24.82
CA ALA A 195 -0.43 -18.38 -25.87
C ALA A 195 0.21 -18.25 -27.27
N LEU A 196 0.91 -17.15 -27.55
CA LEU A 196 1.67 -16.96 -28.79
C LEU A 196 2.79 -17.99 -28.95
N GLY A 197 3.52 -18.29 -27.88
CA GLY A 197 4.54 -19.34 -27.85
C GLY A 197 3.96 -20.73 -28.13
N GLY A 198 2.82 -21.06 -27.50
CA GLY A 198 2.10 -22.31 -27.72
C GLY A 198 1.57 -22.46 -29.15
N LEU A 199 0.98 -21.40 -29.72
CA LEU A 199 0.52 -21.37 -31.11
C LEU A 199 1.69 -21.47 -32.10
N GLY A 200 2.80 -20.78 -31.84
CA GLY A 200 4.02 -20.85 -32.64
C GLY A 200 4.63 -22.26 -32.65
N ALA A 201 4.70 -22.91 -31.49
CA ALA A 201 5.19 -24.29 -31.37
C ALA A 201 4.28 -25.30 -32.09
N ALA A 202 2.96 -25.15 -31.98
CA ALA A 202 1.99 -25.99 -32.68
C ALA A 202 2.07 -25.82 -34.22
N ALA A 203 2.25 -24.59 -34.71
CA ALA A 203 2.44 -24.31 -36.13
C ALA A 203 3.76 -24.89 -36.67
N ALA A 204 4.85 -24.79 -35.91
CA ALA A 204 6.14 -25.38 -36.27
C ALA A 204 6.09 -26.92 -36.28
N ALA A 205 5.39 -27.53 -35.33
CA ALA A 205 5.18 -28.98 -35.28
C ALA A 205 4.35 -29.49 -36.47
N ARG A 206 3.36 -28.71 -36.92
CA ARG A 206 2.57 -29.01 -38.14
C ARG A 206 3.41 -28.97 -39.41
N ARG A 207 4.31 -27.98 -39.56
CA ARG A 207 5.21 -27.89 -40.73
C ARG A 207 6.24 -29.00 -40.81
N LYS A 208 6.62 -29.64 -39.70
CA LYS A 208 7.54 -30.79 -39.70
C LYS A 208 6.89 -32.11 -40.12
N ARG A 209 5.56 -32.19 -40.20
CA ARG A 209 4.80 -33.41 -40.56
C ARG A 209 4.21 -33.37 -41.98
N ALA A 210 4.28 -32.24 -42.66
CA ALA A 210 3.94 -32.08 -44.08
C ALA A 210 5.22 -32.12 -44.91
#